data_AF-A0A1Q9S8G8-F1
#
_entry.id   AF-A0A1Q9S8G8-F1
#
_cell.length_a   1.000
_cell.length_b   1.000
_cell.length_c   1.000
_cell.angle_alpha   90.00
_cell.angle_beta   90.00
_cell.angle_gamma   90.00
#
_symmetry.space_group_name_H-M   'P 1'
#
loop_
_entity.id
_entity.type
_entity.pdbx_description
1 polymer ?
#
loop_
_entity_poly.entity_id
_entity_poly.type
_entity_poly.pdbx_seq_one_letter_code
_entity_poly.pdbx_strand_id
1 'polypeptide(L)'
;MVTPQPDAQSPAPGLLAQLWREQSLWSRTADRMKRRIEAARRTALVLVVVVAALATAGATLAGTVPGLARALAAVAAAGSAFLPVLRPAWSGARLREWTRARSVSEALKSEVYLWLAKAGPYRDDPAGARLRETTDRVCADGADLLVRRQGIEPADRPLPAVSDPSSYFAVRVRSQVDGYYRPKADALAETLRRFRIAEIAVGAAGAVVGGTAALLGASIAAWVAVLATVGTALATHVAAARYEFQLIEFLRTAQRLNQLAVAASSADPGHMADLAVEAEEVISVENQGWMAKLAEEPPGQKAPAPPDAGPLGE
;
A
#
# COMPACT_ATOMS: atom_id res chain seq x y z
N MET A 1 18.03 21.29 58.10
CA MET A 1 18.33 20.28 57.05
C MET A 1 17.09 20.15 56.20
N VAL A 2 17.06 20.85 55.07
CA VAL A 2 15.99 20.76 54.07
C VAL A 2 16.54 19.87 52.97
N THR A 3 15.93 18.71 52.77
CA THR A 3 16.20 17.82 51.63
C THR A 3 15.79 18.56 50.36
N PRO A 4 16.67 18.70 49.35
CA PRO A 4 16.27 19.31 48.08
C PRO A 4 15.31 18.35 47.37
N GLN A 5 14.15 18.89 46.99
CA GLN A 5 13.18 18.27 46.11
C GLN A 5 13.84 18.01 44.75
N PRO A 6 13.65 16.85 44.11
CA PRO A 6 14.29 16.57 42.82
C PRO A 6 13.74 17.53 41.76
N ASP A 7 14.66 18.24 41.12
CA ASP A 7 14.40 19.16 40.02
C ASP A 7 13.54 18.52 38.93
N ALA A 8 12.55 19.28 38.46
CA ALA A 8 11.71 18.96 37.33
C ALA A 8 12.58 18.72 36.08
N GLN A 9 12.75 17.45 35.73
CA GLN A 9 13.43 16.99 34.53
C GLN A 9 12.84 17.69 33.29
N SER A 10 13.68 18.33 32.48
CA SER A 10 13.30 18.88 31.17
C SER A 10 12.79 17.74 30.25
N PRO A 11 11.48 17.65 29.95
CA PRO A 11 10.87 16.42 29.46
C PRO A 11 10.83 16.26 27.92
N ALA A 12 11.35 17.22 27.16
CA ALA A 12 11.11 17.30 25.71
C ALA A 12 12.05 16.46 24.80
N PRO A 13 13.37 16.38 25.01
CA PRO A 13 14.26 15.63 24.10
C PRO A 13 14.07 14.11 24.15
N GLY A 14 13.84 13.57 25.35
CA GLY A 14 13.63 12.13 25.55
C GLY A 14 12.30 11.64 24.97
N LEU A 15 11.25 12.43 25.11
CA LEU A 15 9.94 12.13 24.54
C LEU A 15 10.00 12.02 23.01
N LEU A 16 10.59 13.01 22.33
CA LEU A 16 10.67 13.00 20.87
C LEU A 16 11.46 11.80 20.34
N ALA A 17 12.58 11.47 20.98
CA ALA A 17 13.38 10.30 20.59
C ALA A 17 12.57 9.01 20.74
N GLN A 18 11.80 8.87 21.82
CA GLN A 18 10.91 7.72 22.04
C GLN A 18 9.81 7.65 20.98
N LEU A 19 9.12 8.75 20.71
CA LEU A 19 8.05 8.81 19.70
C LEU A 19 8.58 8.53 18.30
N TRP A 20 9.78 9.02 17.97
CA TRP A 20 10.41 8.76 16.67
C TRP A 20 10.80 7.29 16.49
N ARG A 21 11.26 6.65 17.57
CA ARG A 21 11.52 5.21 17.59
C ARG A 21 10.23 4.40 17.41
N GLU A 22 9.16 4.81 18.09
CA GLU A 22 7.85 4.18 18.01
C GLU A 22 7.23 4.31 16.62
N GLN A 23 7.30 5.51 16.04
CA GLN A 23 6.95 5.81 14.65
C GLN A 23 7.70 4.86 13.68
N SER A 24 9.01 4.68 13.90
CA SER A 24 9.87 3.81 13.08
C SER A 24 9.43 2.34 13.15
N LEU A 25 9.05 1.84 14.33
CA LEU A 25 8.49 0.49 14.50
C LEU A 25 7.19 0.31 13.72
N TRP A 26 6.26 1.26 13.82
CA TRP A 26 5.01 1.22 13.05
C TRP A 26 5.23 1.28 11.55
N SER A 27 6.12 2.15 11.08
CA SER A 27 6.50 2.26 9.68
C SER A 27 7.04 0.94 9.15
N ARG A 28 7.98 0.31 9.86
CA ARG A 28 8.56 -0.99 9.43
C ARG A 28 7.55 -2.13 9.49
N THR A 29 6.62 -2.08 10.44
CA THR A 29 5.51 -3.04 10.55
C THR A 29 4.62 -2.95 9.32
N ALA A 30 4.16 -1.74 8.98
CA ALA A 30 3.36 -1.50 7.79
C ALA A 30 4.10 -1.93 6.51
N ASP A 31 5.39 -1.62 6.37
CA ASP A 31 6.18 -2.00 5.21
C ASP A 31 6.32 -3.52 5.06
N ARG A 32 6.52 -4.25 6.16
CA ARG A 32 6.57 -5.72 6.15
C ARG A 32 5.24 -6.32 5.72
N MET A 33 4.13 -5.77 6.22
CA MET A 33 2.79 -6.22 5.85
C MET A 33 2.51 -5.96 4.37
N LYS A 34 2.82 -4.75 3.88
CA LYS A 34 2.73 -4.38 2.46
C LYS A 34 3.48 -5.35 1.57
N ARG A 35 4.76 -5.62 1.87
CA ARG A 35 5.59 -6.54 1.08
C ARG A 35 5.00 -7.95 1.01
N ARG A 36 4.39 -8.45 2.09
CA ARG A 36 3.74 -9.77 2.10
C ARG A 36 2.49 -9.79 1.22
N ILE A 37 1.65 -8.76 1.29
CA ILE A 37 0.47 -8.60 0.44
C ILE A 37 0.88 -8.55 -1.04
N GLU A 38 1.87 -7.73 -1.38
CA GLU A 38 2.37 -7.57 -2.75
C GLU A 38 3.07 -8.83 -3.28
N ALA A 39 3.85 -9.52 -2.44
CA ALA A 39 4.48 -10.79 -2.81
C ALA A 39 3.40 -11.83 -3.16
N ALA A 40 2.41 -12.00 -2.29
CA ALA A 40 1.36 -12.99 -2.49
C ALA A 40 0.53 -12.69 -3.77
N ARG A 41 0.16 -11.42 -4.02
CA ARG A 41 -0.53 -11.01 -5.25
C ARG A 41 0.29 -11.30 -6.51
N ARG A 42 1.61 -11.04 -6.47
CA ARG A 42 2.51 -11.36 -7.59
C ARG A 42 2.65 -12.87 -7.80
N THR A 43 2.79 -13.64 -6.73
CA THR A 43 2.83 -15.10 -6.80
C THR A 43 1.55 -15.66 -7.43
N ALA A 44 0.38 -15.14 -7.06
CA ALA A 44 -0.89 -15.57 -7.62
C ALA A 44 -0.99 -15.28 -9.13
N LEU A 45 -0.57 -14.08 -9.57
CA LEU A 45 -0.51 -13.73 -10.98
C LEU A 45 0.37 -14.71 -11.76
N VAL A 46 1.61 -14.93 -11.30
CA VAL A 46 2.55 -15.86 -11.95
C VAL A 46 1.99 -17.27 -11.99
N LEU A 47 1.38 -17.73 -10.89
CA LEU A 47 0.83 -19.07 -10.80
C LEU A 47 -0.33 -19.29 -11.76
N VAL A 48 -1.25 -18.32 -11.91
CA VAL A 48 -2.35 -18.40 -12.90
C VAL A 48 -1.80 -18.56 -14.32
N VAL A 49 -0.80 -17.75 -14.69
CA VAL A 49 -0.19 -17.79 -16.01
C VAL A 49 0.51 -19.14 -16.26
N VAL A 50 1.31 -19.60 -15.30
CA VAL A 50 2.03 -20.87 -15.41
C VAL A 50 1.08 -22.06 -15.48
N VAL A 51 0.07 -22.12 -14.61
CA VAL A 51 -0.95 -23.18 -14.62
C VAL A 51 -1.65 -23.26 -15.97
N ALA A 52 -2.08 -22.12 -16.52
CA ALA A 52 -2.74 -22.07 -17.82
C ALA A 52 -1.83 -22.58 -18.95
N ALA A 53 -0.56 -22.17 -18.96
CA ALA A 53 0.40 -22.62 -19.96
C ALA A 53 0.72 -24.13 -19.85
N LEU A 54 0.93 -24.64 -18.63
CA LEU A 54 1.23 -26.06 -18.41
C LEU A 54 0.04 -26.96 -18.74
N ALA A 55 -1.17 -26.56 -18.38
CA ALA A 55 -2.39 -27.32 -18.70
C ALA A 55 -2.57 -27.44 -20.23
N THR A 56 -2.41 -26.33 -20.95
CA THR A 56 -2.51 -26.32 -22.42
C THR A 56 -1.39 -27.10 -23.07
N ALA A 57 -0.14 -26.96 -22.62
CA ALA A 57 0.98 -27.75 -23.12
C ALA A 57 0.80 -29.26 -22.88
N GLY A 58 0.25 -29.65 -21.72
CA GLY A 58 -0.12 -31.04 -21.44
C GLY A 58 -1.16 -31.57 -22.41
N ALA A 59 -2.20 -30.78 -22.70
CA ALA A 59 -3.26 -31.15 -23.64
C ALA A 59 -2.74 -31.33 -25.08
N THR A 60 -1.84 -30.45 -25.55
CA THR A 60 -1.30 -30.54 -26.91
C THR A 60 -0.32 -31.71 -27.11
N LEU A 61 0.37 -32.12 -26.04
CA LEU A 61 1.34 -33.24 -26.08
C LEU A 61 0.71 -34.62 -25.78
N ALA A 62 -0.57 -34.68 -25.42
CA ALA A 62 -1.21 -35.93 -24.99
C ALA A 62 -1.14 -37.06 -26.03
N GLY A 63 -1.18 -36.71 -27.32
CA GLY A 63 -1.09 -37.68 -28.42
C GLY A 63 0.35 -38.06 -28.83
N THR A 64 1.37 -37.29 -28.45
CA THR A 64 2.76 -37.47 -28.90
C THR A 64 3.68 -38.00 -27.81
N VAL A 65 3.59 -37.43 -26.59
CA VAL A 65 4.44 -37.80 -25.45
C VAL A 65 3.57 -37.95 -24.19
N PRO A 66 2.82 -39.05 -24.05
CA PRO A 66 1.79 -39.19 -23.00
C PRO A 66 2.34 -39.08 -21.57
N GLY A 67 3.59 -39.53 -21.33
CA GLY A 67 4.24 -39.41 -20.02
C GLY A 67 4.46 -37.95 -19.60
N LEU A 68 5.00 -37.14 -20.51
CA LEU A 68 5.22 -35.71 -20.29
C LEU A 68 3.88 -34.97 -20.14
N ALA A 69 2.89 -35.28 -20.97
CA ALA A 69 1.55 -34.69 -20.88
C ALA A 69 0.90 -34.88 -19.50
N ARG A 70 0.97 -36.10 -18.95
CA ARG A 70 0.46 -36.40 -17.59
C ARG A 70 1.24 -35.66 -16.52
N ALA A 71 2.56 -35.56 -16.63
CA ALA A 71 3.38 -34.81 -15.69
C ALA A 71 3.02 -33.32 -15.69
N LEU A 72 2.87 -32.69 -16.86
CA LEU A 72 2.47 -31.28 -16.99
C LEU A 72 1.06 -31.03 -16.41
N ALA A 73 0.11 -31.92 -16.71
CA ALA A 73 -1.25 -31.83 -16.17
C ALA A 73 -1.26 -31.99 -14.63
N ALA A 74 -0.47 -32.90 -14.07
CA ALA A 74 -0.36 -33.08 -12.63
C ALA A 74 0.22 -31.83 -11.95
N VAL A 75 1.26 -31.22 -12.52
CA VAL A 75 1.84 -29.96 -12.00
C VAL A 75 0.85 -28.81 -12.12
N ALA A 76 0.11 -28.70 -13.23
CA ALA A 76 -0.93 -27.68 -13.40
C ALA A 76 -2.07 -27.83 -12.37
N ALA A 77 -2.51 -29.07 -12.12
CA ALA A 77 -3.54 -29.38 -11.12
C ALA A 77 -3.06 -29.03 -9.69
N ALA A 78 -1.83 -29.44 -9.34
CA ALA A 78 -1.23 -29.10 -8.05
C ALA A 78 -1.07 -27.57 -7.88
N GLY A 79 -0.64 -26.86 -8.93
CA GLY A 79 -0.55 -25.41 -8.92
C GLY A 79 -1.91 -24.73 -8.75
N SER A 80 -2.95 -25.25 -9.42
CA SER A 80 -4.32 -24.73 -9.32
C SER A 80 -4.85 -24.85 -7.89
N ALA A 81 -4.58 -25.97 -7.22
CA ALA A 81 -4.98 -26.21 -5.84
C ALA A 81 -4.32 -25.24 -4.84
N PHE A 82 -3.21 -24.61 -5.20
CA PHE A 82 -2.50 -23.66 -4.33
C PHE A 82 -3.06 -22.24 -4.39
N LEU A 83 -3.80 -21.86 -5.44
CA LEU A 83 -4.37 -20.51 -5.58
C LEU A 83 -5.30 -20.09 -4.42
N PRO A 84 -6.25 -20.94 -3.94
CA PRO A 84 -7.10 -20.62 -2.80
C PRO A 84 -6.30 -20.43 -1.50
N VAL A 85 -5.18 -21.13 -1.34
CA VAL A 85 -4.31 -21.05 -0.14
C VAL A 85 -3.62 -19.69 -0.04
N LEU A 86 -3.32 -19.05 -1.19
CA LEU A 86 -2.71 -17.73 -1.23
C LEU A 86 -3.69 -16.59 -0.93
N ARG A 87 -4.99 -16.79 -1.21
CA ARG A 87 -6.03 -15.74 -1.14
C ARG A 87 -6.12 -15.02 0.22
N PRO A 88 -6.02 -15.69 1.39
CA PRO A 88 -6.05 -15.02 2.68
C PRO A 88 -4.89 -14.03 2.90
N ALA A 89 -3.78 -14.14 2.16
CA ALA A 89 -2.61 -13.28 2.33
C ALA A 89 -2.83 -11.83 1.89
N TRP A 90 -3.84 -11.55 1.06
CA TRP A 90 -4.24 -10.20 0.65
C TRP A 90 -5.74 -9.93 0.87
N SER A 91 -6.35 -10.59 1.86
CA SER A 91 -7.77 -10.37 2.19
C SER A 91 -8.04 -8.93 2.60
N GLY A 92 -9.30 -8.48 2.51
CA GLY A 92 -9.71 -7.15 2.98
C GLY A 92 -9.32 -6.90 4.44
N ALA A 93 -9.36 -7.93 5.29
CA ALA A 93 -8.89 -7.84 6.68
C ALA A 93 -7.39 -7.54 6.77
N ARG A 94 -6.54 -8.23 5.99
CA ARG A 94 -5.09 -7.97 5.94
C ARG A 94 -4.78 -6.58 5.43
N LEU A 95 -5.52 -6.11 4.43
CA LEU A 95 -5.40 -4.74 3.95
C LEU A 95 -5.77 -3.76 5.05
N ARG A 96 -6.89 -3.95 5.77
CA ARG A 96 -7.29 -3.11 6.90
C ARG A 96 -6.28 -3.09 8.06
N GLU A 97 -5.70 -4.23 8.42
CA GLU A 97 -4.64 -4.28 9.44
C GLU A 97 -3.42 -3.46 8.98
N TRP A 98 -2.99 -3.65 7.73
CA TRP A 98 -1.86 -2.92 7.16
C TRP A 98 -2.14 -1.42 7.11
N THR A 99 -3.33 -1.03 6.69
CA THR A 99 -3.70 0.37 6.60
C THR A 99 -3.75 1.02 7.97
N ARG A 100 -4.32 0.37 8.99
CA ARG A 100 -4.28 0.87 10.37
C ARG A 100 -2.84 1.00 10.92
N ALA A 101 -1.97 0.02 10.70
CA ALA A 101 -0.56 0.16 11.10
C ALA A 101 0.13 1.35 10.41
N ARG A 102 -0.22 1.59 9.14
CA ARG A 102 0.31 2.70 8.36
C ARG A 102 -0.24 4.05 8.82
N SER A 103 -1.52 4.15 9.18
CA SER A 103 -2.11 5.39 9.71
C SER A 103 -1.48 5.78 11.04
N VAL A 104 -1.28 4.83 11.95
CA VAL A 104 -0.60 5.10 13.24
C VAL A 104 0.82 5.62 13.00
N SER A 105 1.57 4.99 12.10
CA SER A 105 2.91 5.45 11.69
C SER A 105 2.92 6.89 11.16
N GLU A 106 1.94 7.28 10.35
CA GLU A 106 1.91 8.63 9.76
C GLU A 106 1.34 9.66 10.71
N ALA A 107 0.37 9.30 11.55
CA ALA A 107 -0.14 10.17 12.60
C ALA A 107 0.97 10.54 13.59
N LEU A 108 1.71 9.57 14.14
CA LEU A 108 2.86 9.86 15.01
C LEU A 108 3.90 10.76 14.34
N LYS A 109 4.16 10.53 13.04
CA LYS A 109 5.09 11.35 12.27
C LYS A 109 4.59 12.79 12.15
N SER A 110 3.31 12.97 11.80
CA SER A 110 2.66 14.27 11.71
C SER A 110 2.77 15.03 13.03
N GLU A 111 2.40 14.41 14.16
CA GLU A 111 2.45 15.07 15.47
C GLU A 111 3.87 15.51 15.83
N VAL A 112 4.89 14.69 15.55
CA VAL A 112 6.29 15.06 15.75
C VAL A 112 6.67 16.28 14.90
N TYR A 113 6.29 16.32 13.61
CA TYR A 113 6.59 17.46 12.75
C TYR A 113 5.87 18.74 13.19
N LEU A 114 4.59 18.66 13.55
CA LEU A 114 3.82 19.82 14.00
C LEU A 114 4.34 20.37 15.33
N TRP A 115 4.73 19.49 16.25
CA TRP A 115 5.34 19.92 17.52
C TRP A 115 6.70 20.59 17.28
N LEU A 116 7.57 20.01 16.46
CA LEU A 116 8.87 20.61 16.09
C LEU A 116 8.70 21.95 15.38
N ALA A 117 7.68 22.09 14.53
CA ALA A 117 7.35 23.32 13.82
C ALA A 117 6.67 24.37 14.71
N LYS A 118 6.29 24.03 15.95
CA LYS A 118 5.46 24.85 16.84
C LYS A 118 4.16 25.28 16.16
N ALA A 119 3.53 24.36 15.44
CA ALA A 119 2.33 24.61 14.65
C ALA A 119 1.08 24.01 15.32
N GLY A 120 -0.11 24.54 14.96
CA GLY A 120 -1.39 24.06 15.47
C GLY A 120 -1.49 24.04 16.99
N PRO A 121 -1.92 22.92 17.62
CA PRO A 121 -2.15 22.83 19.06
C PRO A 121 -0.86 22.89 19.90
N TYR A 122 0.31 22.91 19.26
CA TYR A 122 1.62 22.83 19.92
C TYR A 122 2.34 24.17 20.06
N ARG A 123 1.76 25.28 19.55
CA ARG A 123 2.29 26.65 19.73
C ARG A 123 2.62 26.94 21.21
N ASP A 124 1.71 26.51 22.08
CA ASP A 124 1.79 26.72 23.53
C ASP A 124 1.92 25.38 24.29
N ASP A 125 2.69 24.41 23.77
CA ASP A 125 2.96 23.12 24.43
C ASP A 125 4.47 22.80 24.59
N PRO A 126 5.27 23.68 25.24
CA PRO A 126 6.71 23.48 25.38
C PRO A 126 7.08 22.24 26.20
N ALA A 127 6.19 21.79 27.09
CA ALA A 127 6.38 20.60 27.92
C ALA A 127 5.93 19.29 27.21
N GLY A 128 5.30 19.38 26.04
CA GLY A 128 4.83 18.24 25.26
C GLY A 128 3.68 17.45 25.91
N ALA A 129 2.85 18.10 26.72
CA ALA A 129 1.73 17.44 27.39
C ALA A 129 0.64 17.03 26.40
N ARG A 130 0.26 17.95 25.49
CA ARG A 130 -0.70 17.65 24.42
C ARG A 130 -0.13 16.66 23.42
N LEU A 131 1.18 16.75 23.13
CA LEU A 131 1.86 15.81 22.27
C LEU A 131 1.76 14.39 22.84
N ARG A 132 2.13 14.19 24.11
CA ARG A 132 2.01 12.89 24.80
C ARG A 132 0.60 12.33 24.69
N GLU A 133 -0.39 13.08 25.16
CA GLU A 133 -1.79 12.67 25.17
C GLU A 133 -2.30 12.26 23.78
N THR A 134 -1.96 13.04 22.75
CA THR A 134 -2.39 12.75 21.37
C THR A 134 -1.69 11.51 20.82
N THR A 135 -0.38 11.38 21.04
CA THR A 135 0.37 10.20 20.58
C THR A 135 0.01 8.91 21.31
N ASP A 136 -0.36 9.00 22.59
CA ASP A 136 -0.84 7.85 23.37
C ASP A 136 -2.16 7.33 22.81
N ARG A 137 -3.10 8.24 22.47
CA ARG A 137 -4.35 7.87 21.79
C ARG A 137 -4.10 7.21 20.43
N VAL A 138 -3.23 7.81 19.62
CA VAL A 138 -2.83 7.26 18.32
C VAL A 138 -2.21 5.86 18.44
N CYS A 139 -1.40 5.62 19.48
CA CYS A 139 -0.83 4.30 19.73
C CYS A 139 -1.88 3.30 20.23
N ALA A 140 -2.79 3.73 21.11
CA ALA A 140 -3.89 2.92 21.62
C ALA A 140 -4.80 2.43 20.48
N ASP A 141 -5.06 3.28 19.48
CA ASP A 141 -5.82 2.93 18.29
C ASP A 141 -5.22 1.78 17.47
N GLY A 142 -3.93 1.46 17.65
CA GLY A 142 -3.25 0.35 16.99
C GLY A 142 -2.92 -0.84 17.91
N ALA A 143 -3.29 -0.81 19.19
CA ALA A 143 -2.75 -1.74 20.19
C ALA A 143 -2.93 -3.24 19.86
N ASP A 144 -4.01 -3.61 19.18
CA ASP A 144 -4.26 -4.99 18.71
C ASP A 144 -3.22 -5.48 17.67
N LEU A 145 -2.54 -4.56 16.98
CA LEU A 145 -1.53 -4.86 15.97
C LEU A 145 -0.13 -5.03 16.55
N LEU A 146 0.07 -4.85 17.87
CA LEU A 146 1.38 -4.98 18.51
C LEU A 146 2.04 -6.35 18.27
N VAL A 147 1.24 -7.42 18.18
CA VAL A 147 1.73 -8.78 17.85
C VAL A 147 2.45 -8.82 16.49
N ARG A 148 2.07 -7.94 15.54
CA ARG A 148 2.70 -7.87 14.20
C ARG A 148 4.11 -7.27 14.25
N ARG A 149 4.49 -6.64 15.36
CA ARG A 149 5.80 -6.04 15.56
C ARG A 149 6.88 -7.03 15.99
N GLN A 150 6.53 -8.27 16.31
CA GLN A 150 7.49 -9.27 16.74
C GLN A 150 8.65 -9.41 15.74
N GLY A 151 9.88 -9.32 16.25
CA GLY A 151 11.11 -9.36 15.44
C GLY A 151 11.26 -8.15 14.50
N ILE A 152 10.68 -6.98 14.84
CA ILE A 152 10.96 -5.70 14.18
C ILE A 152 11.75 -4.84 15.14
N GLU A 153 12.94 -4.45 14.69
CA GLU A 153 13.72 -3.41 15.36
C GLU A 153 13.42 -2.05 14.75
N PRO A 154 13.44 -0.95 15.54
CA PRO A 154 13.35 0.38 14.99
C PRO A 154 14.54 0.63 14.06
N ALA A 155 14.33 1.39 12.99
CA ALA A 155 15.45 1.94 12.23
C ALA A 155 16.07 3.09 13.02
N ASP A 156 17.41 3.12 13.08
CA ASP A 156 18.16 4.25 13.61
C ASP A 156 18.05 5.43 12.64
N ARG A 157 17.36 6.49 13.07
CA ARG A 157 17.07 7.67 12.26
C ARG A 157 17.19 8.92 13.13
N PRO A 158 17.90 9.96 12.68
CA PRO A 158 17.93 11.22 13.39
C PRO A 158 16.54 11.85 13.40
N LEU A 159 16.29 12.69 14.40
CA LEU A 159 15.12 13.55 14.42
C LEU A 159 15.16 14.52 13.22
N PRO A 160 14.01 14.91 12.67
CA PRO A 160 13.97 15.92 11.62
C PRO A 160 14.56 17.25 12.11
N ALA A 161 15.36 17.90 11.28
CA ALA A 161 15.93 19.22 11.55
C ALA A 161 14.88 20.33 11.35
N VAL A 162 13.83 20.30 12.17
CA VAL A 162 12.72 21.26 12.17
C VAL A 162 12.66 21.95 13.53
N SER A 163 12.54 23.27 13.52
CA SER A 163 12.49 24.11 14.73
C SER A 163 11.39 25.17 14.70
N ASP A 164 10.78 25.37 13.53
CA ASP A 164 9.87 26.46 13.20
C ASP A 164 9.12 26.13 11.89
N PRO A 165 8.08 26.91 11.53
CA PRO A 165 7.32 26.66 10.32
C PRO A 165 8.13 26.78 9.03
N SER A 166 9.17 27.61 8.97
CA SER A 166 9.99 27.76 7.76
C SER A 166 10.85 26.53 7.51
N SER A 167 11.56 26.06 8.55
CA SER A 167 12.32 24.82 8.49
C SER A 167 11.43 23.59 8.23
N TYR A 168 10.17 23.61 8.70
CA TYR A 168 9.17 22.61 8.33
C TYR A 168 8.93 22.55 6.81
N PHE A 169 8.61 23.67 6.16
CA PHE A 169 8.38 23.66 4.70
C PHE A 169 9.62 23.23 3.91
N ALA A 170 10.81 23.66 4.34
CA ALA A 170 12.07 23.32 3.70
C ALA A 170 12.43 21.83 3.83
N VAL A 171 12.20 21.22 5.01
CA VAL A 171 12.57 19.83 5.27
C VAL A 171 11.44 18.87 4.95
N ARG A 172 10.23 19.12 5.44
CA ARG A 172 9.08 18.21 5.34
C ARG A 172 8.38 18.33 4.00
N VAL A 173 7.88 19.51 3.64
CA VAL A 173 7.02 19.66 2.46
C VAL A 173 7.81 19.47 1.16
N ARG A 174 8.97 20.09 1.03
CA ARG A 174 9.84 19.90 -0.15
C ARG A 174 10.28 18.45 -0.33
N SER A 175 10.71 17.78 0.73
CA SER A 175 11.08 16.36 0.63
C SER A 175 9.90 15.46 0.25
N GLN A 176 8.68 15.79 0.67
CA GLN A 176 7.48 15.08 0.20
C GLN A 176 7.22 15.30 -1.28
N VAL A 177 7.27 16.54 -1.77
CA VAL A 177 6.99 16.84 -3.17
C VAL A 177 8.04 16.21 -4.09
N ASP A 178 9.32 16.52 -3.86
CA ASP A 178 10.41 16.19 -4.79
C ASP A 178 11.02 14.81 -4.52
N GLY A 179 11.01 14.37 -3.26
CA GLY A 179 11.61 13.10 -2.84
C GLY A 179 10.64 11.92 -2.78
N TYR A 180 9.32 12.15 -2.78
CA TYR A 180 8.35 11.08 -2.56
C TYR A 180 7.21 11.06 -3.58
N TYR A 181 6.36 12.09 -3.61
CA TYR A 181 5.12 12.05 -4.40
C TYR A 181 5.37 12.08 -5.91
N ARG A 182 6.24 12.98 -6.40
CA ARG A 182 6.59 13.04 -7.84
C ARG A 182 7.30 11.78 -8.33
N PRO A 183 8.41 11.32 -7.70
CA PRO A 183 9.07 10.09 -8.15
C PRO A 183 8.16 8.86 -8.12
N LYS A 184 7.25 8.77 -7.14
CA LYS A 184 6.28 7.67 -7.09
C LYS A 184 5.24 7.75 -8.20
N ALA A 185 4.74 8.95 -8.52
CA ALA A 185 3.85 9.15 -9.65
C ALA A 185 4.53 8.70 -10.95
N ASP A 186 5.79 9.09 -11.18
CA ASP A 186 6.54 8.70 -12.37
C ASP A 186 6.72 7.18 -12.47
N ALA A 187 7.08 6.52 -11.35
CA ALA A 187 7.23 5.07 -11.30
C ALA A 187 5.90 4.32 -11.57
N LEU A 188 4.77 4.86 -11.10
CA LEU A 188 3.45 4.32 -11.38
C LEU A 188 3.04 4.52 -12.84
N ALA A 189 3.30 5.70 -13.41
CA ALA A 189 3.03 5.99 -14.81
C ALA A 189 3.79 5.04 -15.74
N GLU A 190 5.07 4.78 -15.43
CA GLU A 190 5.88 3.82 -16.18
C GLU A 190 5.37 2.38 -16.02
N THR A 191 4.95 2.01 -14.81
CA THR A 191 4.35 0.69 -14.56
C THR A 191 3.07 0.49 -15.36
N LEU A 192 2.18 1.48 -15.38
CA LEU A 192 0.95 1.46 -16.19
C LEU A 192 1.26 1.37 -17.69
N ARG A 193 2.27 2.10 -18.17
CA ARG A 193 2.71 2.03 -19.56
C ARG A 193 3.15 0.61 -19.93
N ARG A 194 3.93 -0.05 -19.08
CA ARG A 194 4.36 -1.44 -19.29
C ARG A 194 3.19 -2.42 -19.33
N PHE A 195 2.19 -2.26 -18.45
CA PHE A 195 0.99 -3.10 -18.49
C PHE A 195 0.17 -2.90 -19.77
N ARG A 196 -0.04 -1.66 -20.22
CA ARG A 196 -0.73 -1.39 -21.49
C ARG A 196 -0.01 -2.03 -22.69
N ILE A 197 1.33 -1.93 -22.73
CA ILE A 197 2.12 -2.60 -23.77
C ILE A 197 1.95 -4.12 -23.70
N ALA A 198 1.96 -4.70 -22.49
CA ALA A 198 1.77 -6.13 -22.30
C ALA A 198 0.37 -6.59 -22.75
N GLU A 199 -0.68 -5.83 -22.44
CA GLU A 199 -2.06 -6.13 -22.88
C GLU A 199 -2.18 -6.10 -24.41
N ILE A 200 -1.62 -5.09 -25.08
CA ILE A 200 -1.57 -5.01 -26.54
C ILE A 200 -0.82 -6.20 -27.13
N ALA A 201 0.34 -6.54 -26.56
CA ALA A 201 1.15 -7.66 -27.03
C ALA A 201 0.42 -9.00 -26.88
N VAL A 202 -0.26 -9.22 -25.76
CA VAL A 202 -1.08 -10.43 -25.52
C VAL A 202 -2.25 -10.49 -26.50
N GLY A 203 -2.94 -9.36 -26.75
CA GLY A 203 -4.03 -9.29 -27.72
C GLY A 203 -3.56 -9.58 -29.15
N ALA A 204 -2.44 -8.98 -29.57
CA ALA A 204 -1.84 -9.21 -30.88
C ALA A 204 -1.39 -10.67 -31.06
N ALA A 205 -0.73 -11.25 -30.05
CA ALA A 205 -0.39 -12.67 -30.04
C ALA A 205 -1.64 -13.55 -30.15
N GLY A 206 -2.73 -13.19 -29.44
CA GLY A 206 -4.00 -13.90 -29.51
C GLY A 206 -4.59 -13.91 -30.92
N ALA A 207 -4.55 -12.77 -31.61
CA ALA A 207 -5.00 -12.66 -32.99
C ALA A 207 -4.16 -13.51 -33.96
N VAL A 208 -2.83 -13.51 -33.81
CA VAL A 208 -1.92 -14.33 -34.63
C VAL A 208 -2.16 -15.82 -34.40
N VAL A 209 -2.27 -16.24 -33.14
CA VAL A 209 -2.54 -17.65 -32.78
C VAL A 209 -3.93 -18.07 -33.27
N GLY A 210 -4.95 -17.23 -33.13
CA GLY A 210 -6.29 -17.50 -33.64
C GLY A 210 -6.33 -17.63 -35.16
N GLY A 211 -5.68 -16.71 -35.88
CA GLY A 211 -5.59 -16.76 -37.34
C GLY A 211 -4.82 -17.98 -37.86
N THR A 212 -3.70 -18.33 -37.22
CA THR A 212 -2.92 -19.54 -37.59
C THR A 212 -3.66 -20.84 -37.24
N ALA A 213 -4.40 -20.88 -36.13
CA ALA A 213 -5.23 -22.03 -35.78
C ALA A 213 -6.32 -22.31 -36.82
N ALA A 214 -6.89 -21.28 -37.43
CA ALA A 214 -7.85 -21.43 -38.53
C ALA A 214 -7.25 -22.13 -39.77
N LEU A 215 -5.93 -22.07 -39.95
CA LEU A 215 -5.21 -22.67 -41.07
C LEU A 215 -4.60 -24.04 -40.75
N LEU A 216 -4.13 -24.24 -39.52
CA LEU A 216 -3.26 -25.36 -39.14
C LEU A 216 -3.90 -26.33 -38.12
N GLY A 217 -5.11 -26.03 -37.62
CA GLY A 217 -5.92 -26.96 -36.83
C GLY A 217 -5.89 -26.75 -35.31
N ALA A 218 -6.55 -27.67 -34.61
CA ALA A 218 -7.03 -27.49 -33.24
C ALA A 218 -5.95 -27.39 -32.14
N SER A 219 -4.74 -27.90 -32.37
CA SER A 219 -3.66 -27.87 -31.37
C SER A 219 -3.17 -26.45 -31.09
N ILE A 220 -3.22 -25.56 -32.09
CA ILE A 220 -2.85 -24.14 -31.96
C ILE A 220 -4.01 -23.34 -31.34
N ALA A 221 -5.26 -23.72 -31.63
CA ALA A 221 -6.45 -23.05 -31.10
C ALA A 221 -6.48 -23.02 -29.56
N ALA A 222 -5.99 -24.07 -28.90
CA ALA A 222 -5.95 -24.15 -27.44
C ALA A 222 -5.10 -23.03 -26.78
N TRP A 223 -4.11 -22.48 -27.48
CA TRP A 223 -3.27 -21.40 -26.96
C TRP A 223 -3.97 -20.03 -26.93
N VAL A 224 -5.06 -19.86 -27.69
CA VAL A 224 -5.90 -18.66 -27.63
C VAL A 224 -6.48 -18.49 -26.22
N ALA A 225 -6.95 -19.59 -25.61
CA ALA A 225 -7.49 -19.57 -24.25
C ALA A 225 -6.44 -19.22 -23.20
N VAL A 226 -5.18 -19.61 -23.40
CA VAL A 226 -4.06 -19.24 -22.52
C VAL A 226 -3.83 -17.73 -22.60
N LEU A 227 -3.74 -17.17 -23.80
CA LEU A 227 -3.53 -15.73 -24.00
C LEU A 227 -4.68 -14.90 -23.43
N ALA A 228 -5.92 -15.34 -23.62
CA ALA A 228 -7.08 -14.73 -22.97
C ALA A 228 -6.94 -14.76 -21.43
N THR A 229 -6.55 -15.91 -20.86
CA THR A 229 -6.32 -16.04 -19.41
C THR A 229 -5.22 -15.12 -18.90
N VAL A 230 -4.10 -15.01 -19.62
CA VAL A 230 -3.01 -14.07 -19.31
C VAL A 230 -3.53 -12.64 -19.33
N GLY A 231 -4.27 -12.25 -20.36
CA GLY A 231 -4.88 -10.91 -20.46
C GLY A 231 -5.80 -10.61 -19.28
N THR A 232 -6.72 -11.53 -18.95
CA THR A 232 -7.61 -11.38 -17.79
C THR A 232 -6.83 -11.30 -16.47
N ALA A 233 -5.78 -12.10 -16.29
CA ALA A 233 -4.97 -12.09 -15.08
C ALA A 233 -4.20 -10.76 -14.92
N LEU A 234 -3.64 -10.21 -16.01
CA LEU A 234 -3.00 -8.91 -16.02
C LEU A 234 -3.98 -7.78 -15.68
N ALA A 235 -5.13 -7.74 -16.36
CA ALA A 235 -6.17 -6.74 -16.11
C ALA A 235 -6.67 -6.80 -14.65
N THR A 236 -6.90 -8.01 -14.14
CA THR A 236 -7.30 -8.23 -12.73
C THR A 236 -6.23 -7.74 -11.76
N HIS A 237 -4.95 -7.99 -12.06
CA HIS A 237 -3.84 -7.53 -11.23
C HIS A 237 -3.75 -6.00 -11.19
N VAL A 238 -3.83 -5.34 -12.36
CA VAL A 238 -3.80 -3.87 -12.46
C VAL A 238 -4.98 -3.25 -11.72
N ALA A 239 -6.19 -3.77 -11.94
CA ALA A 239 -7.39 -3.30 -11.24
C ALA A 239 -7.27 -3.47 -9.71
N ALA A 240 -6.78 -4.62 -9.25
CA ALA A 240 -6.59 -4.88 -7.82
C ALA A 240 -5.48 -4.01 -7.18
N ALA A 241 -4.48 -3.62 -7.96
CA ALA A 241 -3.42 -2.72 -7.52
C ALA A 241 -3.83 -1.24 -7.56
N ARG A 242 -4.87 -0.89 -8.34
CA ARG A 242 -5.40 0.48 -8.46
C ARG A 242 -4.34 1.52 -8.83
N TYR A 243 -3.42 1.16 -9.74
CA TYR A 243 -2.28 2.01 -10.10
C TYR A 243 -2.70 3.39 -10.63
N GLU A 244 -3.75 3.47 -11.46
CA GLU A 244 -4.24 4.76 -12.01
C GLU A 244 -4.76 5.68 -10.91
N PHE A 245 -5.52 5.13 -9.96
CA PHE A 245 -5.99 5.90 -8.83
C PHE A 245 -4.82 6.44 -7.98
N GLN A 246 -3.84 5.59 -7.65
CA GLN A 246 -2.66 6.01 -6.88
C GLN A 246 -1.86 7.09 -7.62
N LEU A 247 -1.72 6.97 -8.95
CA LEU A 247 -1.05 7.97 -9.77
C LEU A 247 -1.72 9.34 -9.66
N ILE A 248 -3.05 9.38 -9.81
CA ILE A 248 -3.83 10.62 -9.73
C ILE A 248 -3.71 11.26 -8.34
N GLU A 249 -3.84 10.47 -7.27
CA GLU A 249 -3.73 10.97 -5.90
C GLU A 249 -2.34 11.52 -5.58
N PHE A 250 -1.26 10.84 -6.01
CA PHE A 250 0.09 11.36 -5.80
C PHE A 250 0.36 12.66 -6.56
N LEU A 251 -0.11 12.78 -7.80
CA LEU A 251 0.03 14.02 -8.56
C LEU A 251 -0.76 15.16 -7.93
N ARG A 252 -2.02 14.92 -7.54
CA ARG A 252 -2.87 15.91 -6.87
C ARG A 252 -2.25 16.39 -5.57
N THR A 253 -1.73 15.47 -4.77
CA THR A 253 -1.12 15.76 -3.47
C THR A 253 0.18 16.53 -3.64
N ALA A 254 1.05 16.13 -4.57
CA ALA A 254 2.26 16.90 -4.91
C ALA A 254 1.93 18.33 -5.34
N GLN A 255 0.90 18.50 -6.18
CA GLN A 255 0.47 19.81 -6.61
C GLN A 255 -0.05 20.65 -5.45
N ARG A 256 -0.89 20.08 -4.57
CA ARG A 256 -1.43 20.80 -3.40
C ARG A 256 -0.33 21.22 -2.43
N LEU A 257 0.58 20.31 -2.11
CA LEU A 257 1.72 20.60 -1.23
C LEU A 257 2.64 21.67 -1.84
N ASN A 258 2.86 21.65 -3.16
CA ASN A 258 3.63 22.69 -3.82
C ASN A 258 2.93 24.06 -3.78
N GLN A 259 1.60 24.09 -3.90
CA GLN A 259 0.83 25.34 -3.73
C GLN A 259 0.95 25.89 -2.31
N LEU A 260 0.86 25.04 -1.28
CA LEU A 260 1.04 25.44 0.11
C LEU A 260 2.46 25.95 0.37
N ALA A 261 3.49 25.30 -0.18
CA ALA A 261 4.86 25.76 -0.08
C ALA A 261 5.08 27.13 -0.73
N VAL A 262 4.43 27.41 -1.87
CA VAL A 262 4.47 28.73 -2.52
C VAL A 262 3.78 29.77 -1.65
N ALA A 263 2.57 29.49 -1.14
CA ALA A 263 1.85 30.40 -0.27
C ALA A 263 2.63 30.73 1.02
N ALA A 264 3.26 29.72 1.63
CA ALA A 264 4.09 29.88 2.81
C ALA A 264 5.28 30.82 2.59
N SER A 265 5.86 30.86 1.38
CA SER A 265 7.04 31.69 1.09
C SER A 265 6.83 33.21 1.25
N SER A 266 5.57 33.66 1.18
CA SER A 266 5.17 35.06 1.37
C SER A 266 4.33 35.29 2.64
N ALA A 267 4.11 34.25 3.44
CA ALA A 267 3.28 34.31 4.63
C ALA A 267 4.05 34.86 5.84
N ASP A 268 3.35 35.54 6.75
CA ASP A 268 3.88 35.81 8.09
C ASP A 268 4.03 34.50 8.90
N PRO A 269 4.80 34.50 10.01
CA PRO A 269 5.05 33.28 10.78
C PRO A 269 3.79 32.61 11.36
N GLY A 270 2.77 33.39 11.73
CA GLY A 270 1.53 32.87 12.28
C GLY A 270 0.71 32.14 11.22
N HIS A 271 0.58 32.74 10.04
CA HIS A 271 -0.10 32.13 8.90
C HIS A 271 0.68 30.94 8.33
N MET A 272 2.01 31.00 8.32
CA MET A 272 2.86 29.87 7.89
C MET A 272 2.67 28.64 8.78
N ALA A 273 2.51 28.84 10.09
CA ALA A 273 2.20 27.74 11.02
C ALA A 273 0.81 27.13 10.76
N ASP A 274 -0.18 27.91 10.32
CA ASP A 274 -1.49 27.37 9.92
C ASP A 274 -1.39 26.57 8.62
N LEU A 275 -0.62 27.07 7.64
CA LEU A 275 -0.33 26.34 6.40
C LEU A 275 0.44 25.03 6.65
N ALA A 276 1.26 24.96 7.70
CA ALA A 276 1.94 23.73 8.09
C ALA A 276 0.95 22.66 8.61
N VAL A 277 -0.08 23.08 9.36
CA VAL A 277 -1.18 22.19 9.77
C VAL A 277 -1.94 21.69 8.55
N GLU A 278 -2.28 22.60 7.63
CA GLU A 278 -2.96 22.23 6.38
C GLU A 278 -2.13 21.26 5.53
N ALA A 279 -0.82 21.44 5.48
CA ALA A 279 0.08 20.54 4.76
C ALA A 279 0.07 19.12 5.34
N GLU A 280 0.12 18.97 6.68
CA GLU A 280 -0.03 17.65 7.30
C GLU A 280 -1.44 17.08 7.15
N GLU A 281 -2.48 17.90 7.13
CA GLU A 281 -3.84 17.45 6.81
C GLU A 281 -3.92 16.88 5.39
N VAL A 282 -3.35 17.57 4.40
CA VAL A 282 -3.27 17.08 3.01
C VAL A 282 -2.54 15.74 2.94
N ILE A 283 -1.42 15.59 3.66
CA ILE A 283 -0.67 14.32 3.72
C ILE A 283 -1.49 13.22 4.42
N SER A 284 -2.22 13.57 5.48
CA SER A 284 -3.06 12.63 6.23
C SER A 284 -4.27 12.16 5.42
N VAL A 285 -4.99 13.08 4.77
CA VAL A 285 -6.17 12.79 3.94
C VAL A 285 -5.79 11.93 2.75
N GLU A 286 -4.68 12.22 2.07
CA GLU A 286 -4.16 11.32 1.03
C GLU A 286 -3.94 9.93 1.61
N ASN A 287 -3.26 9.85 2.76
CA ASN A 287 -2.98 8.59 3.43
C ASN A 287 -4.25 7.80 3.81
N GLN A 288 -5.31 8.47 4.24
CA GLN A 288 -6.58 7.83 4.58
C GLN A 288 -7.39 7.47 3.33
N GLY A 289 -7.39 8.34 2.32
CA GLY A 289 -8.14 8.18 1.07
C GLY A 289 -7.69 6.97 0.27
N TRP A 290 -6.38 6.73 0.13
CA TRP A 290 -5.90 5.52 -0.53
C TRP A 290 -6.20 4.26 0.28
N MET A 291 -6.25 4.36 1.61
CA MET A 291 -6.49 3.24 2.51
C MET A 291 -7.96 2.83 2.61
N ALA A 292 -8.88 3.79 2.61
CA ALA A 292 -10.31 3.54 2.52
C ALA A 292 -10.65 2.83 1.20
N LYS A 293 -10.13 3.34 0.08
CA LYS A 293 -10.31 2.70 -1.23
C LYS A 293 -9.76 1.28 -1.26
N LEU A 294 -8.53 1.06 -0.79
CA LEU A 294 -7.94 -0.28 -0.82
C LEU A 294 -8.65 -1.29 0.09
N ALA A 295 -9.36 -0.84 1.12
CA ALA A 295 -10.17 -1.71 1.99
C ALA A 295 -11.52 -2.12 1.38
N GLU A 296 -11.97 -1.46 0.31
CA GLU A 296 -13.18 -1.85 -0.44
C GLU A 296 -12.93 -3.13 -1.25
N GLU A 297 -13.77 -4.15 -1.06
CA GLU A 297 -13.78 -5.33 -1.91
C GLU A 297 -14.31 -4.98 -3.32
N PRO A 298 -13.73 -5.53 -4.40
CA PRO A 298 -14.23 -5.31 -5.75
C PRO A 298 -15.70 -5.76 -5.89
N PRO A 299 -16.55 -5.01 -6.64
CA PRO A 299 -17.90 -5.47 -6.96
C PRO A 299 -17.82 -6.80 -7.73
N GLY A 300 -18.48 -7.85 -7.23
CA GLY A 300 -18.45 -9.20 -7.81
C GLY A 300 -17.81 -10.28 -6.92
N GLN A 301 -17.34 -9.92 -5.72
CA GLN A 301 -16.77 -10.87 -4.73
C GLN A 301 -17.60 -11.02 -3.45
N LYS A 302 -18.89 -10.64 -3.46
CA LYS A 302 -19.81 -11.14 -2.43
C LYS A 302 -19.97 -12.65 -2.66
N ALA A 303 -19.59 -13.45 -1.67
CA ALA A 303 -19.98 -14.86 -1.64
C ALA A 303 -21.51 -14.95 -1.82
N PRO A 304 -22.03 -15.92 -2.59
CA PRO A 304 -23.46 -16.14 -2.64
C PRO A 304 -23.97 -16.31 -1.20
N ALA A 305 -25.02 -15.58 -0.85
CA ALA A 305 -25.70 -15.78 0.42
C ALA A 305 -26.07 -17.28 0.51
N PRO A 306 -25.88 -17.93 1.68
CA PRO A 306 -26.40 -19.27 1.87
C PRO A 306 -27.90 -19.23 1.53
N PRO A 307 -28.43 -20.24 0.82
CA PRO A 307 -29.85 -20.28 0.52
C PRO A 307 -30.61 -20.17 1.83
N ASP A 308 -31.52 -19.19 1.91
CA ASP A 308 -32.48 -19.09 3.00
C ASP A 308 -33.13 -20.47 3.15
N ALA A 309 -32.85 -21.12 4.28
CA ALA A 309 -33.65 -22.24 4.72
C ALA A 309 -35.03 -21.65 5.01
N GLY A 310 -35.90 -21.69 4.00
CA GLY A 310 -37.30 -21.30 4.13
C GLY A 310 -37.92 -22.02 5.32
N PRO A 311 -38.92 -21.40 5.97
CA PRO A 311 -39.50 -21.94 7.17
C PRO A 311 -40.04 -23.34 6.88
N LEU A 312 -39.57 -24.32 7.66
CA LEU A 312 -40.21 -25.63 7.74
C LEU A 312 -41.64 -25.37 8.21
N GLY A 313 -42.58 -25.52 7.28
CA GLY A 313 -44.00 -25.46 7.59
C GLY A 313 -44.37 -26.57 8.55
N GLU A 314 -45.10 -26.20 9.60
CA GLU A 314 -46.05 -27.08 10.29
C GLU A 314 -47.43 -26.96 9.60
#